data_AF-A0A8T4LF67-F1
#
_entry.id   AF-A0A8T4LF67-F1
#
_cell.length_a   1.000
_cell.length_b   1.000
_cell.length_c   1.000
_cell.angle_alpha   90.00
_cell.angle_beta   90.00
_cell.angle_gamma   90.00
#
_symmetry.space_group_name_H-M   'P 1'
#
loop_
_entity.id
_entity.type
_entity.pdbx_description
1 polymer ?
#
loop_
_entity_poly.entity_id
_entity_poly.type
_entity_poly.pdbx_seq_one_letter_code
_entity_poly.pdbx_strand_id
1 'polypeptide(L)'
;MKREANKKSGKRLNIKKTAFIIIAIFAIIVLFTAVDYFVHSLSSEYAVPSYYFRNKIIYGAVYGAIIYFFVRNQTPFKKALFFSGIAVLLQIRYFIEGYPLDFVLEFLAIHYLILLPISWLAFRYIKGL
;
A
#
# COMPACT_ATOMS: atom_id res chain seq x y z
N MET A 1 26.19 -37.70 18.62
CA MET A 1 25.02 -36.79 18.51
C MET A 1 25.48 -35.47 17.88
N LYS A 2 25.52 -35.39 16.55
CA LYS A 2 25.95 -34.18 15.81
C LYS A 2 24.76 -33.20 15.78
N ARG A 3 24.90 -32.06 16.45
CA ARG A 3 23.94 -30.95 16.34
C ARG A 3 24.15 -30.30 14.98
N GLU A 4 23.26 -30.59 14.04
CA GLU A 4 23.16 -29.85 12.79
C GLU A 4 22.78 -28.41 13.09
N ALA A 5 23.74 -27.51 12.92
CA ALA A 5 23.51 -26.08 12.99
C ALA A 5 22.58 -25.70 11.84
N ASN A 6 21.29 -25.52 12.16
CA ASN A 6 20.28 -24.97 11.28
C ASN A 6 20.67 -23.53 10.93
N LYS A 7 21.50 -23.39 9.90
CA LYS A 7 21.95 -22.11 9.36
C LYS A 7 20.76 -21.50 8.63
N LYS A 8 19.90 -20.80 9.38
CA LYS A 8 18.96 -19.82 8.82
C LYS A 8 19.77 -18.83 8.00
N SER A 9 19.90 -19.12 6.71
CA SER A 9 20.44 -18.25 5.68
C SER A 9 19.50 -17.05 5.57
N GLY A 10 19.60 -16.11 6.51
CA GLY A 10 19.02 -14.79 6.37
C GLY A 10 19.67 -14.15 5.14
N LYS A 11 18.92 -14.05 4.04
CA LYS A 11 19.36 -13.28 2.86
C LYS A 11 19.80 -11.90 3.35
N ARG A 12 21.08 -11.57 3.17
CA ARG A 12 21.61 -10.23 3.49
C ARG A 12 20.79 -9.19 2.73
N LEU A 13 20.38 -8.14 3.45
CA LEU A 13 19.65 -7.01 2.89
C LEU A 13 20.56 -6.27 1.90
N ASN A 14 20.17 -6.21 0.64
CA ASN A 14 20.82 -5.34 -0.34
C ASN A 14 20.26 -3.93 -0.18
N ILE A 15 21.07 -3.02 0.39
CA ILE A 15 20.67 -1.66 0.72
C ILE A 15 20.23 -0.88 -0.52
N LYS A 16 21.02 -0.94 -1.61
CA LYS A 16 20.69 -0.25 -2.88
C LYS A 16 19.35 -0.70 -3.43
N LYS A 17 19.12 -2.01 -3.46
CA LYS A 17 17.86 -2.61 -3.92
C LYS A 17 16.69 -2.21 -3.02
N THR A 18 16.90 -2.20 -1.70
CA THR A 18 15.87 -1.83 -0.74
C THR A 18 15.50 -0.35 -0.89
N ALA A 19 16.49 0.54 -1.03
CA ALA A 19 16.25 1.96 -1.27
C ALA A 19 15.44 2.19 -2.56
N PHE A 20 15.80 1.51 -3.65
CA PHE A 20 15.04 1.58 -4.91
C PHE A 20 13.58 1.16 -4.72
N ILE A 21 13.31 0.10 -3.96
CA ILE A 21 11.95 -0.38 -3.70
C ILE A 21 11.15 0.62 -2.87
N ILE A 22 11.75 1.22 -1.83
CA ILE A 22 11.09 2.24 -1.03
C ILE A 22 10.76 3.47 -1.89
N ILE A 23 11.67 3.89 -2.77
CA ILE A 23 11.41 4.98 -3.73
C ILE A 23 10.27 4.60 -4.68
N ALA A 24 10.25 3.37 -5.19
CA ALA A 24 9.18 2.89 -6.07
C ALA A 24 7.81 2.87 -5.36
N ILE A 25 7.75 2.39 -4.12
CA ILE A 25 6.54 2.41 -3.29
C ILE A 25 6.08 3.86 -3.10
N PHE A 26 6.99 4.77 -2.74
CA PHE A 26 6.66 6.18 -2.58
C PHE A 26 6.11 6.81 -3.87
N ALA A 27 6.76 6.57 -5.01
CA ALA A 27 6.32 7.08 -6.31
C ALA A 27 4.92 6.56 -6.69
N ILE A 28 4.67 5.27 -6.46
CA ILE A 28 3.34 4.65 -6.66
C ILE A 28 2.29 5.35 -5.79
N ILE A 29 2.58 5.58 -4.51
CA ILE A 29 1.64 6.24 -3.59
C ILE A 29 1.34 7.68 -4.01
N VAL A 30 2.36 8.43 -4.45
CA VAL A 30 2.15 9.79 -4.96
C VAL A 30 1.26 9.76 -6.22
N LEU A 31 1.52 8.83 -7.14
CA LEU A 31 0.70 8.67 -8.35
C LEU A 31 -0.76 8.34 -8.01
N PHE A 32 -1.00 7.37 -7.14
CA PHE A 32 -2.36 7.03 -6.69
C PHE A 32 -3.04 8.18 -5.95
N THR A 33 -2.30 8.92 -5.13
CA THR A 33 -2.85 10.09 -4.44
C THR A 33 -3.22 11.19 -5.42
N ALA A 34 -2.48 11.38 -6.50
CA ALA A 34 -2.81 12.35 -7.54
C ALA A 34 -4.10 11.96 -8.29
N VAL A 35 -4.27 10.67 -8.62
CA VAL A 35 -5.52 10.16 -9.23
C VAL A 35 -6.69 10.34 -8.27
N ASP A 36 -6.51 10.00 -6.99
CA ASP A 36 -7.52 10.16 -5.95
C ASP A 36 -7.92 11.62 -5.76
N TYR A 37 -6.94 12.54 -5.77
CA TYR A 37 -7.17 13.98 -5.74
C TYR A 37 -8.02 14.44 -6.91
N PHE A 38 -7.71 13.96 -8.11
CA PHE A 38 -8.51 14.27 -9.29
C PHE A 38 -9.95 13.79 -9.11
N VAL A 39 -10.17 12.54 -8.70
CA VAL A 39 -11.52 11.99 -8.48
C VAL A 39 -12.30 12.80 -7.44
N HIS A 40 -11.69 13.11 -6.30
CA HIS A 40 -12.31 13.91 -5.24
C HIS A 40 -12.51 15.39 -5.61
N SER A 41 -11.92 15.86 -6.72
CA SER A 41 -12.14 17.20 -7.27
C SER A 41 -13.28 17.27 -8.30
N LEU A 42 -13.79 16.13 -8.78
CA LEU A 42 -14.85 16.06 -9.80
C LEU A 42 -16.26 16.24 -9.23
N SER A 43 -16.49 15.94 -7.94
CA SER A 43 -17.79 16.05 -7.30
C SER A 43 -17.66 16.52 -5.85
N SER A 44 -18.56 17.40 -5.43
CA SER A 44 -18.66 17.85 -4.03
C SER A 44 -19.07 16.72 -3.08
N GLU A 45 -19.81 15.72 -3.56
CA GLU A 45 -20.22 14.55 -2.77
C GLU A 45 -19.02 13.69 -2.37
N TYR A 46 -17.97 13.72 -3.19
CA TYR A 46 -16.72 13.07 -2.93
C TYR A 46 -15.68 14.02 -2.38
N ALA A 47 -16.02 15.24 -1.96
CA ALA A 47 -15.00 16.16 -1.47
C ALA A 47 -14.39 15.67 -0.15
N VAL A 48 -13.06 15.74 -0.08
CA VAL A 48 -12.31 15.48 1.16
C VAL A 48 -11.38 16.67 1.46
N PRO A 49 -11.09 16.97 2.74
CA PRO A 49 -10.20 18.05 3.12
C PRO A 49 -8.80 17.90 2.49
N SER A 50 -8.16 19.01 2.11
CA SER A 50 -6.84 18.95 1.44
C SER A 50 -5.73 18.28 2.26
N TYR A 51 -5.81 18.31 3.60
CA TYR A 51 -4.86 17.61 4.47
C TYR A 51 -4.90 16.09 4.30
N TYR A 52 -6.01 15.52 3.82
CA TYR A 52 -6.17 14.10 3.60
C TYR A 52 -5.10 13.56 2.64
N PHE A 53 -4.84 14.25 1.52
CA PHE A 53 -3.85 13.82 0.53
C PHE A 53 -2.42 13.82 1.09
N ARG A 54 -2.09 14.82 1.92
CA ARG A 54 -0.81 14.87 2.63
C ARG A 54 -0.65 13.67 3.55
N ASN A 55 -1.69 13.36 4.32
CA ASN A 55 -1.71 12.21 5.22
C ASN A 55 -1.63 10.90 4.43
N LYS A 56 -2.33 10.78 3.30
CA LYS A 56 -2.30 9.60 2.42
C LYS A 56 -0.87 9.31 1.95
N ILE A 57 -0.12 10.34 1.54
CA ILE A 57 1.28 10.19 1.13
C ILE A 57 2.16 9.75 2.30
N ILE A 58 2.11 10.46 3.42
CA ILE A 58 2.98 10.18 4.58
C ILE A 58 2.70 8.78 5.15
N TYR A 59 1.45 8.52 5.53
CA TYR A 59 1.08 7.25 6.15
C TYR A 59 1.13 6.11 5.14
N GLY A 60 0.72 6.33 3.89
CA GLY A 60 0.84 5.34 2.83
C GLY A 60 2.29 4.90 2.64
N ALA A 61 3.25 5.84 2.64
CA ALA A 61 4.66 5.52 2.45
C ALA A 61 5.21 4.71 3.64
N VAL A 62 4.86 5.11 4.86
CA VAL A 62 5.24 4.40 6.09
C VAL A 62 4.67 2.98 6.10
N TYR A 63 3.35 2.82 5.90
CA TYR A 63 2.72 1.50 5.91
C TYR A 63 3.17 0.63 4.73
N GLY A 64 3.34 1.20 3.54
CA GLY A 64 3.87 0.48 2.38
C GLY A 64 5.27 -0.07 2.64
N ALA A 65 6.15 0.74 3.25
CA ALA A 65 7.48 0.29 3.66
C ALA A 65 7.41 -0.85 4.70
N ILE A 66 6.60 -0.67 5.75
CA ILE A 66 6.40 -1.67 6.80
C ILE A 66 5.93 -3.00 6.18
N ILE A 67 4.84 -2.95 5.41
CA ILE A 67 4.24 -4.15 4.79
C ILE A 67 5.26 -4.84 3.90
N TYR A 68 5.99 -4.10 3.05
CA TYR A 68 7.05 -4.67 2.22
C TYR A 68 8.04 -5.51 3.04
N PHE A 69 8.51 -5.03 4.19
CA PHE A 69 9.44 -5.81 5.03
C PHE A 69 8.83 -7.11 5.57
N PHE A 70 7.54 -7.12 5.89
CA PHE A 70 6.84 -8.32 6.33
C PHE A 70 6.57 -9.31 5.19
N VAL A 71 6.25 -8.82 3.99
CA VAL A 71 5.77 -9.67 2.88
C VAL A 71 6.79 -9.90 1.77
N ARG A 72 8.00 -9.31 1.81
CA ARG A 72 9.03 -9.41 0.75
C ARG A 72 9.38 -10.83 0.29
N ASN A 73 9.20 -11.82 1.16
CA ASN A 73 9.48 -13.24 0.90
C ASN A 73 8.25 -14.06 0.50
N GLN A 74 7.07 -13.43 0.37
CA GLN A 74 5.82 -14.06 0.00
C GLN A 74 5.62 -14.06 -1.52
N THR A 75 4.61 -14.80 -2.01
CA THR A 75 4.23 -14.79 -3.42
C THR A 75 3.69 -13.41 -3.84
N PRO A 76 3.80 -13.02 -5.13
CA PRO A 76 3.30 -11.73 -5.60
C PRO A 76 1.84 -11.45 -5.24
N PHE A 77 1.00 -12.49 -5.30
CA PHE A 77 -0.41 -12.39 -4.90
C PHE A 77 -0.59 -12.07 -3.41
N LYS A 78 0.12 -12.77 -2.52
CA LYS A 78 0.07 -12.47 -1.09
C LYS A 78 0.56 -11.04 -0.81
N LYS A 79 1.65 -10.60 -1.45
CA LYS A 79 2.13 -9.22 -1.32
C LYS A 79 1.06 -8.21 -1.71
N ALA A 80 0.40 -8.41 -2.85
CA ALA A 80 -0.68 -7.56 -3.33
C ALA A 80 -1.87 -7.53 -2.38
N LEU A 81 -2.25 -8.67 -1.81
CA LEU A 81 -3.33 -8.78 -0.84
C LEU A 81 -3.06 -7.91 0.41
N PHE A 82 -1.86 -8.04 0.99
CA PHE A 82 -1.47 -7.25 2.15
C PHE A 82 -1.36 -5.74 1.85
N PHE A 83 -0.81 -5.37 0.69
CA PHE A 83 -0.75 -3.96 0.28
C PHE A 83 -2.13 -3.35 0.06
N SER A 84 -3.06 -4.10 -0.54
CA SER A 84 -4.44 -3.64 -0.76
C SER A 84 -5.22 -3.52 0.54
N GLY A 85 -4.82 -4.28 1.58
CA GLY A 85 -5.35 -4.16 2.93
C GLY A 85 -5.14 -2.79 3.58
N ILE A 86 -4.20 -1.96 3.09
CA ILE A 86 -4.05 -0.56 3.54
C ILE A 86 -5.34 0.23 3.33
N ALA A 87 -6.13 -0.10 2.30
CA ALA A 87 -7.42 0.54 2.07
C ALA A 87 -8.34 0.43 3.30
N VAL A 88 -8.30 -0.68 4.04
CA VAL A 88 -9.10 -0.84 5.26
C VAL A 88 -8.72 0.19 6.32
N LEU A 89 -7.43 0.46 6.51
CA LEU A 89 -6.96 1.47 7.47
C LEU A 89 -7.40 2.88 7.08
N LEU A 90 -7.38 3.18 5.77
CA LEU A 90 -7.87 4.44 5.24
C LEU A 90 -9.37 4.63 5.50
N GLN A 91 -10.15 3.56 5.33
CA GLN A 91 -11.60 3.58 5.48
C GLN A 91 -12.03 3.62 6.95
N ILE A 92 -11.31 2.94 7.84
CA ILE A 92 -11.48 3.09 9.29
C ILE A 92 -11.30 4.54 9.71
N ARG A 93 -10.28 5.22 9.16
CA ARG A 93 -10.04 6.63 9.45
C ARG A 93 -11.19 7.52 8.98
N TYR A 94 -11.71 7.31 7.78
CA TYR A 94 -12.87 8.07 7.29
C TYR A 94 -14.10 7.87 8.14
N PHE A 95 -14.37 6.64 8.57
CA PHE A 95 -15.46 6.36 9.48
C PHE A 95 -15.31 7.13 10.80
N ILE A 96 -14.10 7.18 11.36
CA ILE A 96 -13.80 7.94 12.59
C ILE A 96 -13.91 9.47 12.36
N GLU A 97 -13.56 9.96 11.18
CA GLU A 97 -13.68 11.37 10.79
C GLU A 97 -15.15 11.81 10.52
N GLY A 98 -16.11 10.87 10.58
CA GLY A 98 -17.54 11.14 10.49
C GLY A 98 -18.13 11.02 9.09
N TYR A 99 -17.43 10.39 8.15
CA TYR A 99 -17.97 10.14 6.81
C TYR A 99 -19.11 9.11 6.84
N PRO A 100 -20.13 9.26 5.98
CA PRO A 100 -21.22 8.30 5.84
C PRO A 100 -20.73 6.87 5.54
N LEU A 101 -21.42 5.86 6.08
CA LEU A 101 -21.00 4.46 5.94
C LEU A 101 -21.01 3.97 4.48
N ASP A 102 -22.00 4.41 3.70
CA ASP A 102 -22.10 4.18 2.26
C ASP A 102 -20.87 4.72 1.52
N PHE A 103 -20.44 5.96 1.79
CA PHE A 103 -19.19 6.51 1.25
C PHE A 103 -17.98 5.64 1.63
N VAL A 104 -17.88 5.24 2.90
CA VAL A 104 -16.76 4.42 3.39
C VAL A 104 -16.71 3.06 2.68
N LEU A 105 -17.85 2.39 2.52
CA LEU A 105 -17.93 1.09 1.87
C LEU A 105 -17.72 1.17 0.36
N GLU A 106 -18.26 2.18 -0.30
CA GLU A 106 -18.06 2.44 -1.72
C GLU A 106 -16.58 2.68 -2.02
N PHE A 107 -15.94 3.60 -1.29
CA PHE A 107 -14.53 3.87 -1.49
C PHE A 107 -13.66 2.70 -1.03
N LEU A 108 -14.06 1.89 -0.05
CA LEU A 108 -13.34 0.65 0.28
C LEU A 108 -13.30 -0.29 -0.93
N ALA A 109 -14.45 -0.52 -1.55
CA ALA A 109 -14.58 -1.38 -2.72
C ALA A 109 -13.76 -0.84 -3.90
N ILE A 110 -13.90 0.45 -4.22
CA ILE A 110 -13.14 1.11 -5.30
C ILE A 110 -11.63 0.99 -5.05
N HIS A 111 -11.17 1.36 -3.86
CA HIS A 111 -9.74 1.27 -3.51
C HIS A 111 -9.23 -0.17 -3.63
N TYR A 112 -9.98 -1.15 -3.16
CA TYR A 112 -9.55 -2.55 -3.20
C TYR A 112 -9.52 -3.10 -4.64
N LEU A 113 -10.55 -2.81 -5.44
CA LEU A 113 -10.65 -3.22 -6.84
C LEU A 113 -9.53 -2.64 -7.72
N ILE A 114 -9.04 -1.45 -7.37
CA ILE A 114 -7.93 -0.81 -8.09
C ILE A 114 -6.57 -1.28 -7.53
N LEU A 115 -6.39 -1.26 -6.21
CA LEU A 115 -5.10 -1.54 -5.59
C LEU A 115 -4.68 -3.00 -5.76
N LEU A 116 -5.61 -3.96 -5.70
CA LEU A 116 -5.27 -5.38 -5.80
C LEU A 116 -4.64 -5.76 -7.14
N PRO A 117 -5.28 -5.51 -8.30
CA PRO A 117 -4.69 -5.85 -9.59
C PRO A 117 -3.41 -5.06 -9.86
N ILE A 118 -3.36 -3.76 -9.53
CA ILE A 118 -2.18 -2.94 -9.80
C ILE A 118 -1.00 -3.38 -8.92
N SER A 119 -1.23 -3.65 -7.63
CA SER A 119 -0.21 -4.18 -6.74
C SER A 119 0.27 -5.56 -7.20
N TRP A 120 -0.65 -6.43 -7.64
CA TRP A 120 -0.29 -7.74 -8.16
C TRP A 120 0.60 -7.65 -9.40
N LEU A 121 0.24 -6.80 -10.37
CA LEU A 121 1.05 -6.54 -11.56
C LEU A 121 2.43 -5.98 -11.17
N ALA A 122 2.48 -5.02 -10.25
CA ALA A 122 3.74 -4.45 -9.76
C ALA A 122 4.64 -5.52 -9.14
N PHE A 123 4.13 -6.35 -8.23
CA PHE A 123 4.90 -7.45 -7.61
C PHE A 123 5.24 -8.58 -8.57
N ARG A 124 4.45 -8.77 -9.64
CA ARG A 124 4.68 -9.84 -10.63
C ARG A 124 5.76 -9.48 -11.64
N TYR A 125 5.81 -8.22 -12.08
CA TYR A 125 6.65 -7.76 -13.20
C TYR A 125 7.84 -6.92 -12.77
N ILE A 126 7.75 -6.17 -11.66
CA ILE A 126 8.88 -5.37 -11.18
C ILE A 126 9.82 -6.29 -10.40
N LYS A 127 10.90 -6.73 -11.06
CA LYS A 127 11.89 -7.64 -10.46
C LYS A 127 12.45 -7.06 -9.16
N GLY A 128 12.01 -7.62 -8.04
CA GLY A 128 12.56 -7.32 -6.73
C GLY A 128 11.63 -6.59 -5.78
N LEU A 129 10.48 -6.08 -6.24
CA LEU A 129 9.36 -5.77 -5.35
C LEU A 129 8.79 -7.05 -4.73
#